data_AF-A0AAI9STT3-F1
#
_entry.id   AF-A0AAI9STT3-F1
#
_cell.length_a   1.000
_cell.length_b   1.000
_cell.length_c   1.000
_cell.angle_alpha   90.00
_cell.angle_beta   90.00
_cell.angle_gamma   90.00
#
_symmetry.space_group_name_H-M   'P 1'
#
loop_
_entity.id
_entity.type
_entity.pdbx_description
1 polymer ?
#
loop_
_entity_poly.entity_id
_entity_poly.type
_entity_poly.pdbx_seq_one_letter_code
_entity_poly.pdbx_strand_id
1 'polypeptide(L)'
;MFEGLQLAENLDEAIINCNWHPLELWVANYRKQMWFWQKRRSEYLKHKSEIEESQMKLLRGQAQTLAQSRRKKVGGKSQNSTLACKRNEQDSIKQKYRIAKNNGRELLHSFINQLQVDGKLANPHLLPYTAETLAASGDQYEPRHIIKGSGEKIINEAYDKEYIESIIIPHLEFELNDINLDKIAYDINEKGPYRVVAKQTEAGTVSIPFLMSPFKHKVGRVEVARAIKQQILWLRIQKIWNAKGEVEEENMAKDGSYPVKGCQGFGLGESMRPKLYYQELGEGEEMYELFLQLEKGKTITDEQKELDLTAFDWTSELMQVTKYIASKYQQAVAMPKFDLMKKQQRLQEECNKLYKREAVKFDHLLAELQKHNVFKHSEIVCPEIGSTTRLDLLKTPAKYFPAEDRVGRGQRLGDFLKSNKLKCYQFGYEKRKNIKQVLAELSRRS
;
A
#
# COMPACT_ATOMS: atom_id res chain seq x y z
N MET A 1 -15.78 17.85 -31.79
CA MET A 1 -15.12 19.13 -32.15
C MET A 1 -15.92 19.89 -33.21
N PHE A 2 -16.56 19.23 -34.17
CA PHE A 2 -17.43 19.86 -35.19
C PHE A 2 -18.81 20.36 -34.69
N GLU A 3 -19.41 19.76 -33.66
CA GLU A 3 -20.76 20.14 -33.18
C GLU A 3 -20.82 21.54 -32.54
N GLY A 4 -19.71 22.01 -31.94
CA GLY A 4 -19.64 23.34 -31.34
C GLY A 4 -19.51 24.46 -32.37
N LEU A 5 -18.93 24.16 -33.54
CA LEU A 5 -18.82 25.10 -34.66
C LEU A 5 -20.20 25.29 -35.33
N GLN A 6 -20.93 24.19 -35.55
CA GLN A 6 -22.29 24.22 -36.10
C GLN A 6 -23.31 24.95 -35.19
N LEU A 7 -23.15 24.89 -33.86
CA LEU A 7 -24.01 25.64 -32.96
C LEU A 7 -23.80 27.15 -33.07
N ALA A 8 -22.55 27.59 -33.22
CA ALA A 8 -22.21 29.00 -33.37
C ALA A 8 -22.78 29.57 -34.69
N GLU A 9 -22.60 28.85 -35.80
CA GLU A 9 -23.14 29.23 -37.11
C GLU A 9 -24.68 29.32 -37.10
N ASN A 10 -25.37 28.35 -36.49
CA ASN A 10 -26.83 28.35 -36.39
C ASN A 10 -27.38 29.43 -35.44
N LEU A 11 -26.60 29.86 -34.44
CA LEU A 11 -26.95 30.97 -33.55
C LEU A 11 -26.77 32.31 -34.25
N ASP A 12 -25.69 32.47 -35.01
CA ASP A 12 -25.41 33.69 -35.77
C ASP A 12 -26.46 33.88 -36.88
N GLU A 13 -26.87 32.82 -37.59
CA GLU A 13 -27.98 32.89 -38.56
C GLU A 13 -29.33 33.23 -37.90
N ALA A 14 -29.62 32.72 -36.70
CA ALA A 14 -30.85 33.02 -35.99
C ALA A 14 -30.90 34.47 -35.48
N ILE A 15 -29.76 35.03 -35.08
CA ILE A 15 -29.65 36.40 -34.55
C ILE A 15 -29.59 37.43 -35.67
N ILE A 16 -28.86 37.15 -36.77
CA ILE A 16 -28.64 38.10 -37.87
C ILE A 16 -29.79 38.05 -38.88
N ASN A 17 -30.28 36.86 -39.22
CA ASN A 17 -31.28 36.67 -40.28
C ASN A 17 -32.69 36.37 -39.76
N CYS A 18 -32.90 36.38 -38.43
CA CYS A 18 -34.17 36.02 -37.77
C CYS A 18 -34.74 34.65 -38.17
N ASN A 19 -33.90 33.74 -38.69
CA ASN A 19 -34.32 32.41 -39.11
C ASN A 19 -34.04 31.40 -38.01
N TRP A 20 -35.05 31.09 -37.21
CA TRP A 20 -34.95 30.19 -36.06
C TRP A 20 -34.99 28.70 -36.42
N HIS A 21 -35.41 28.38 -37.65
CA HIS A 21 -35.68 27.00 -38.06
C HIS A 21 -34.45 26.06 -37.99
N PRO A 22 -33.24 26.44 -38.44
CA PRO A 22 -32.04 25.60 -38.34
C PRO A 22 -31.63 25.33 -36.89
N LEU A 23 -31.75 26.35 -36.04
CA LEU A 23 -31.44 26.24 -34.61
C LEU A 23 -32.42 25.31 -33.89
N GLU A 24 -33.72 25.41 -34.18
CA GLU A 24 -34.73 24.49 -33.63
C GLU A 24 -34.46 23.03 -34.03
N LEU A 25 -34.09 22.80 -35.29
CA LEU A 25 -33.75 21.49 -35.82
C LEU A 25 -32.49 20.91 -35.15
N TRP A 26 -31.47 21.76 -34.94
CA TRP A 26 -30.27 21.41 -34.20
C TRP A 26 -30.58 21.05 -32.74
N VAL A 27 -31.37 21.87 -32.04
CA VAL A 27 -31.78 21.63 -30.65
C VAL A 27 -32.60 20.34 -30.54
N ALA A 28 -33.51 20.07 -31.48
CA ALA A 28 -34.28 18.85 -31.52
C ALA A 28 -33.38 17.61 -31.72
N ASN A 29 -32.41 17.69 -32.61
CA ASN A 29 -31.44 16.61 -32.86
C ASN A 29 -30.53 16.38 -31.64
N TYR A 30 -30.03 17.45 -31.03
CA TYR A 30 -29.22 17.38 -29.82
C TYR A 30 -30.00 16.75 -28.65
N ARG A 31 -31.26 17.16 -28.45
CA ARG A 31 -32.15 16.56 -27.42
C ARG A 31 -32.40 15.07 -27.69
N LYS A 32 -32.64 14.67 -28.94
CA LYS A 32 -32.78 13.26 -29.32
C LYS A 32 -31.51 12.48 -29.02
N GLN A 33 -30.33 12.98 -29.39
CA GLN A 33 -29.06 12.35 -29.09
C GLN A 33 -28.86 12.20 -27.57
N MET A 34 -29.05 13.27 -26.80
CA MET A 34 -28.93 13.22 -25.34
C MET A 34 -29.89 12.20 -24.72
N TRP A 35 -31.12 12.11 -25.23
CA TRP A 35 -32.07 11.07 -24.82
C TRP A 35 -31.57 9.66 -25.16
N PHE A 36 -31.02 9.43 -26.36
CA PHE A 36 -30.42 8.15 -26.73
C PHE A 36 -29.24 7.79 -25.83
N TRP A 37 -28.38 8.75 -25.47
CA TRP A 37 -27.28 8.57 -24.53
C TRP A 37 -27.79 8.19 -23.14
N GLN A 38 -28.81 8.87 -22.63
CA GLN A 38 -29.43 8.55 -21.35
C GLN A 38 -30.11 7.18 -21.38
N LYS A 39 -30.80 6.84 -22.47
CA LYS A 39 -31.43 5.53 -22.66
C LYS A 39 -30.40 4.41 -22.66
N ARG A 40 -29.32 4.53 -23.46
CA ARG A 40 -28.20 3.58 -23.46
C ARG A 40 -27.55 3.46 -22.09
N ARG A 41 -27.37 4.57 -21.38
CA ARG A 41 -26.84 4.56 -20.00
C ARG A 41 -27.78 3.82 -19.06
N SER A 42 -29.09 4.00 -19.19
CA SER A 42 -30.08 3.31 -18.35
C SER A 42 -30.11 1.81 -18.64
N GLU A 43 -30.05 1.40 -19.92
CA GLU A 43 -29.96 0.00 -20.34
C GLU A 43 -28.65 -0.62 -19.87
N TYR A 44 -27.53 0.08 -20.03
CA TYR A 44 -26.23 -0.37 -19.51
C TYR A 44 -26.27 -0.58 -17.99
N LEU A 45 -26.90 0.32 -17.23
CA LEU A 45 -27.03 0.17 -15.78
C LEU A 45 -27.93 -1.01 -15.39
N LYS A 46 -29.00 -1.27 -16.15
CA LYS A 46 -29.88 -2.44 -15.96
C LYS A 46 -29.14 -3.75 -16.23
N HIS A 47 -28.32 -3.81 -17.28
CA HIS A 47 -27.60 -5.02 -17.71
C HIS A 47 -26.12 -5.04 -17.30
N LYS A 48 -25.74 -4.22 -16.32
CA LYS A 48 -24.32 -3.98 -15.99
C LYS A 48 -23.58 -5.27 -15.67
N SER A 49 -24.20 -6.17 -14.91
CA SER A 49 -23.60 -7.45 -14.52
C SER A 49 -23.33 -8.36 -15.73
N GLU A 50 -24.25 -8.41 -16.68
CA GLU A 50 -24.19 -9.25 -17.88
C GLU A 50 -23.16 -8.71 -18.89
N ILE A 51 -23.13 -7.38 -19.05
CA ILE A 51 -22.17 -6.69 -19.92
C ILE A 51 -20.75 -6.83 -19.35
N GLU A 52 -20.55 -6.64 -18.04
CA GLU A 52 -19.25 -6.86 -17.41
C GLU A 52 -18.79 -8.32 -17.51
N GLU A 53 -19.71 -9.29 -17.41
CA GLU A 53 -19.38 -10.72 -17.53
C GLU A 53 -19.02 -11.14 -18.96
N SER A 54 -19.75 -10.65 -19.96
CA SER A 54 -19.41 -10.88 -21.37
C SER A 54 -18.07 -10.25 -21.74
N GLN A 55 -17.80 -9.02 -21.29
CA GLN A 55 -16.50 -8.37 -21.48
C GLN A 55 -15.37 -9.12 -20.77
N MET A 56 -15.61 -9.65 -19.56
CA MET A 56 -14.63 -10.45 -18.82
C MET A 56 -14.30 -11.78 -19.50
N LYS A 57 -15.27 -12.41 -20.18
CA LYS A 57 -15.05 -13.63 -20.96
C LYS A 57 -14.11 -13.40 -22.16
N LEU A 58 -14.00 -12.16 -22.64
CA LEU A 58 -13.08 -11.77 -23.71
C LEU A 58 -11.65 -11.51 -23.22
N LEU A 59 -11.45 -11.24 -21.92
CA LEU A 59 -10.13 -10.98 -21.33
C LEU A 59 -9.40 -12.31 -21.03
N ARG A 60 -8.07 -12.36 -21.25
CA ARG A 60 -7.21 -13.52 -20.95
C ARG A 60 -6.07 -13.20 -19.98
N GLY A 61 -5.56 -14.24 -19.31
CA GLY A 61 -4.37 -14.18 -18.47
C GLY A 61 -4.52 -13.24 -17.26
N GLN A 62 -3.45 -12.52 -16.91
CA GLN A 62 -3.43 -11.61 -15.75
C GLN A 62 -4.52 -10.54 -15.79
N ALA A 63 -4.96 -10.11 -16.98
CA ALA A 63 -6.03 -9.11 -17.11
C ALA A 63 -7.38 -9.65 -16.60
N GLN A 64 -7.69 -10.91 -16.88
CA GLN A 64 -8.89 -11.60 -16.39
C GLN A 64 -8.81 -11.79 -14.86
N THR A 65 -7.66 -12.24 -14.36
CA THR A 65 -7.44 -12.45 -12.92
C THR A 65 -7.52 -11.15 -12.13
N LEU A 66 -6.96 -10.06 -12.66
CA LEU A 66 -7.05 -8.72 -12.07
C LEU A 66 -8.50 -8.21 -12.04
N ALA A 67 -9.24 -8.36 -13.13
CA ALA A 67 -10.64 -7.94 -13.21
C ALA A 67 -11.55 -8.76 -12.26
N GLN A 68 -11.37 -10.08 -12.18
CA GLN A 68 -12.03 -10.95 -11.19
C GLN A 68 -11.67 -10.57 -9.75
N SER A 69 -10.40 -10.27 -9.47
CA SER A 69 -9.94 -9.87 -8.12
C SER A 69 -10.52 -8.54 -7.67
N ARG A 70 -10.76 -7.60 -8.61
CA ARG A 70 -11.41 -6.31 -8.33
C ARG A 70 -12.89 -6.52 -7.97
N ARG A 71 -13.59 -7.45 -8.62
CA ARG A 71 -14.98 -7.83 -8.28
C ARG A 71 -15.07 -8.43 -6.87
N LYS A 72 -14.18 -9.37 -6.52
CA LYS A 72 -14.13 -9.97 -5.17
C LYS A 72 -13.85 -8.95 -4.05
N LYS A 73 -13.11 -7.88 -4.34
CA LYS A 73 -12.80 -6.83 -3.34
C LYS A 73 -13.99 -5.94 -2.97
N VAL A 74 -15.06 -5.92 -3.77
CA VAL A 74 -16.26 -5.13 -3.45
C VAL A 74 -17.07 -5.78 -2.31
N GLY A 75 -16.93 -7.09 -2.08
CA GLY A 75 -17.55 -7.79 -0.94
C GLY A 75 -16.71 -7.89 0.33
N GLY A 76 -15.45 -7.42 0.33
CA GLY A 76 -14.47 -7.72 1.39
C GLY A 76 -13.89 -6.52 2.12
N LYS A 77 -14.33 -5.31 1.80
CA LYS A 77 -14.06 -4.13 2.59
C LYS A 77 -15.39 -3.43 2.78
N SER A 78 -16.03 -3.68 3.92
CA SER A 78 -16.91 -2.68 4.50
C SER A 78 -16.08 -1.39 4.54
N GLN A 79 -16.26 -0.55 3.51
CA GLN A 79 -16.10 0.87 3.70
C GLN A 79 -17.08 1.16 4.82
N ASN A 80 -16.52 1.54 5.96
CA ASN A 80 -17.26 2.07 7.09
C ASN A 80 -18.19 3.15 6.53
N SER A 81 -19.43 2.77 6.21
CA SER A 81 -20.49 3.71 6.03
C SER A 81 -20.64 4.31 7.41
N THR A 82 -20.44 5.62 7.48
CA THR A 82 -20.47 6.47 8.67
C THR A 82 -21.84 6.50 9.38
N LEU A 83 -22.75 5.61 9.00
CA LEU A 83 -24.06 5.40 9.62
C LEU A 83 -23.92 4.29 10.65
N ALA A 84 -23.36 4.67 11.79
CA ALA A 84 -23.05 3.82 12.93
C ALA A 84 -24.29 3.15 13.53
N CYS A 85 -24.39 1.83 13.40
CA CYS A 85 -25.21 1.02 14.30
C CYS A 85 -24.34 0.68 15.52
N LYS A 86 -24.69 1.18 16.71
CA LYS A 86 -23.93 0.97 17.97
C LYS A 86 -23.58 -0.51 18.26
N ARG A 87 -24.35 -1.47 17.73
CA ARG A 87 -24.07 -2.92 17.81
C ARG A 87 -22.79 -3.34 17.10
N ASN A 88 -22.51 -2.81 15.92
CA ASN A 88 -21.32 -3.19 15.14
C ASN A 88 -20.02 -2.69 15.81
N GLU A 89 -20.09 -1.55 16.50
CA GLU A 89 -18.98 -1.04 17.30
C GLU A 89 -18.73 -1.91 18.52
N GLN A 90 -19.79 -2.30 19.26
CA GLN A 90 -19.68 -3.20 20.40
C GLN A 90 -19.10 -4.57 20.02
N ASP A 91 -19.51 -5.13 18.88
CA ASP A 91 -18.98 -6.42 18.41
C ASP A 91 -17.53 -6.30 17.93
N SER A 92 -17.16 -5.19 17.28
CA SER A 92 -15.75 -4.89 16.96
C SER A 92 -14.89 -4.75 18.21
N ILE A 93 -15.40 -4.11 19.27
CA ILE A 93 -14.72 -3.96 20.55
C ILE A 93 -14.55 -5.32 21.23
N LYS A 94 -15.62 -6.14 21.30
CA LYS A 94 -15.56 -7.51 21.85
C LYS A 94 -14.54 -8.38 21.09
N GLN A 95 -14.48 -8.26 19.77
CA GLN A 95 -13.52 -9.01 18.97
C GLN A 95 -12.08 -8.58 19.27
N LYS A 96 -11.80 -7.27 19.31
CA LYS A 96 -10.47 -6.75 19.68
C LYS A 96 -10.07 -7.16 21.10
N TYR A 97 -11.02 -7.14 22.03
CA TYR A 97 -10.82 -7.62 23.39
C TYR A 97 -10.41 -9.10 23.42
N ARG A 98 -11.13 -9.97 22.70
CA ARG A 98 -10.82 -11.40 22.63
C ARG A 98 -9.41 -11.63 22.06
N ILE A 99 -9.05 -10.92 21.00
CA ILE A 99 -7.72 -11.01 20.38
C ILE A 99 -6.63 -10.56 21.36
N ALA A 100 -6.82 -9.42 22.03
CA ALA A 100 -5.87 -8.90 23.00
C ALA A 100 -5.68 -9.86 24.19
N LYS A 101 -6.78 -10.45 24.69
CA LYS A 101 -6.75 -11.45 25.76
C LYS A 101 -5.99 -12.71 25.36
N ASN A 102 -6.26 -13.24 24.17
CA ASN A 102 -5.56 -14.43 23.68
C ASN A 102 -4.06 -14.17 23.49
N ASN A 103 -3.69 -13.04 22.89
CA ASN A 103 -2.28 -12.67 22.68
C ASN A 103 -1.54 -12.46 24.01
N GLY A 104 -2.20 -11.83 25.00
CA GLY A 104 -1.64 -11.65 26.35
C GLY A 104 -1.40 -12.99 27.04
N ARG A 105 -2.34 -13.93 26.91
CA ARG A 105 -2.22 -15.30 27.46
C ARG A 105 -1.10 -16.09 26.81
N GLU A 106 -1.01 -16.12 25.49
CA GLU A 106 0.06 -16.83 24.78
C GLU A 106 1.45 -16.31 25.17
N LEU A 107 1.56 -14.99 25.35
CA LEU A 107 2.81 -14.36 25.75
C LEU A 107 3.16 -14.68 27.21
N LEU A 108 2.20 -14.62 28.12
CA LEU A 108 2.40 -15.01 29.53
C LEU A 108 2.81 -16.48 29.64
N HIS A 109 2.12 -17.35 28.93
CA HIS A 109 2.40 -18.78 28.87
C HIS A 109 3.82 -19.07 28.41
N SER A 110 4.22 -18.44 27.30
CA SER A 110 5.57 -18.59 26.76
C SER A 110 6.64 -18.08 27.71
N PHE A 111 6.37 -16.98 28.42
CA PHE A 111 7.28 -16.42 29.41
C PHE A 111 7.41 -17.31 30.65
N ILE A 112 6.30 -17.88 31.13
CA ILE A 112 6.30 -18.87 32.22
C ILE A 112 7.13 -20.10 31.84
N ASN A 113 6.96 -20.63 30.62
CA ASN A 113 7.78 -21.74 30.15
C ASN A 113 9.27 -21.37 30.10
N GLN A 114 9.60 -20.13 29.71
CA GLN A 114 10.98 -19.65 29.74
C GLN A 114 11.53 -19.62 31.17
N LEU A 115 10.77 -19.09 32.15
CA LEU A 115 11.17 -19.11 33.56
C LEU A 115 11.35 -20.52 34.11
N GLN A 116 10.58 -21.49 33.61
CA GLN A 116 10.72 -22.90 33.97
C GLN A 116 11.98 -23.53 33.39
N VAL A 117 12.29 -23.24 32.11
CA VAL A 117 13.53 -23.69 31.46
C VAL A 117 14.75 -23.11 32.17
N ASP A 118 14.68 -21.84 32.58
CA ASP A 118 15.73 -21.16 33.34
C ASP A 118 15.86 -21.67 34.79
N GLY A 119 14.96 -22.54 35.26
CA GLY A 119 14.93 -23.04 36.64
C GLY A 119 14.50 -22.01 37.69
N LYS A 120 14.01 -20.83 37.27
CA LYS A 120 13.53 -19.75 38.16
C LYS A 120 12.12 -20.02 38.68
N LEU A 121 11.35 -20.82 37.96
CA LEU A 121 10.01 -21.25 38.35
C LEU A 121 9.94 -22.78 38.27
N ALA A 122 9.49 -23.42 39.35
CA ALA A 122 9.35 -24.88 39.37
C ALA A 122 8.36 -25.34 38.29
N ASN A 123 8.68 -26.43 37.60
CA ASN A 123 7.77 -27.02 36.62
C ASN A 123 6.49 -27.48 37.35
N PRO A 124 5.30 -27.07 36.89
CA PRO A 124 4.02 -27.47 37.45
C PRO A 124 3.90 -28.97 37.66
N HIS A 125 4.40 -29.76 36.71
CA HIS A 125 4.33 -31.23 36.76
C HIS A 125 5.20 -31.87 37.84
N LEU A 126 6.12 -31.11 38.45
CA LEU A 126 6.98 -31.56 39.54
C LEU A 126 6.44 -31.10 40.90
N LEU A 127 5.32 -30.39 40.94
CA LEU A 127 4.75 -29.87 42.19
C LEU A 127 3.88 -30.96 42.83
N PRO A 128 4.04 -31.20 44.15
CA PRO A 128 3.39 -32.33 44.84
C PRO A 128 1.86 -32.22 44.91
N TYR A 129 1.31 -31.03 44.66
CA TYR A 129 -0.12 -30.73 44.77
C TYR A 129 -0.83 -30.63 43.42
N THR A 130 -0.13 -30.75 42.29
CA THR A 130 -0.78 -30.79 40.97
C THR A 130 -1.23 -32.20 40.66
N ALA A 131 -2.51 -32.37 40.29
CA ALA A 131 -3.04 -33.70 40.00
C ALA A 131 -2.31 -34.33 38.80
N GLU A 132 -1.84 -35.57 38.96
CA GLU A 132 -1.14 -36.35 37.91
C GLU A 132 -2.01 -36.52 36.65
N THR A 133 -3.33 -36.48 36.80
CA THR A 133 -4.31 -36.59 35.71
C THR A 133 -4.26 -35.42 34.71
N LEU A 134 -3.81 -34.24 35.13
CA LEU A 134 -3.63 -33.08 34.23
C LEU A 134 -2.32 -33.14 33.45
N ALA A 135 -1.32 -33.87 33.95
CA ALA A 135 -0.07 -34.14 33.24
C ALA A 135 -0.24 -35.17 32.11
N ALA A 136 -1.32 -35.97 32.15
CA ALA A 136 -1.53 -37.17 31.34
C ALA A 136 -2.56 -37.00 30.22
N SER A 137 -2.55 -35.88 29.48
CA SER A 137 -3.21 -35.85 28.17
C SER A 137 -2.33 -36.56 27.13
N GLY A 138 -2.27 -37.90 27.20
CA GLY A 138 -1.59 -38.79 26.25
C GLY A 138 -0.70 -39.85 26.91
N ASP A 139 -0.80 -41.10 26.42
CA ASP A 139 -0.14 -42.36 26.87
C ASP A 139 1.41 -42.40 26.83
N GLN A 140 2.10 -41.30 27.14
CA GLN A 140 3.56 -41.27 27.17
C GLN A 140 4.06 -40.56 28.43
N TYR A 141 4.06 -41.31 29.53
CA TYR A 141 4.93 -41.05 30.67
C TYR A 141 6.33 -41.59 30.33
N GLU A 142 7.09 -40.86 29.52
CA GLU A 142 8.51 -41.16 29.34
C GLU A 142 9.30 -40.58 30.53
N PRO A 143 10.15 -41.38 31.20
CA PRO A 143 10.93 -40.95 32.37
C PRO A 143 12.07 -39.97 32.04
N ARG A 144 12.22 -39.58 30.77
CA ARG A 144 13.13 -38.50 30.37
C ARG A 144 12.38 -37.19 30.53
N HIS A 145 12.84 -36.36 31.45
CA HIS A 145 12.33 -35.03 31.80
C HIS A 145 12.44 -34.02 30.63
N ILE A 146 11.78 -34.31 29.51
CA ILE A 146 11.52 -33.31 28.49
C ILE A 146 10.44 -32.42 29.09
N ILE A 147 10.79 -31.17 29.38
CA ILE A 147 9.85 -30.15 29.86
C ILE A 147 8.76 -30.01 28.80
N LYS A 148 7.65 -30.75 28.97
CA LYS A 148 6.43 -30.55 28.19
C LYS A 148 5.89 -29.17 28.58
N GLY A 149 5.54 -28.35 27.60
CA GLY A 149 4.95 -27.03 27.88
C GLY A 149 3.66 -27.17 28.68
N SER A 150 3.56 -26.49 29.82
CA SER A 150 2.43 -26.64 30.75
C SER A 150 1.20 -25.90 30.22
N GLY A 151 0.07 -26.57 29.92
CA GLY A 151 -1.14 -25.89 29.43
C GLY A 151 -1.73 -24.85 30.40
N GLU A 152 -2.62 -23.96 29.91
CA GLU A 152 -3.24 -22.87 30.71
C GLU A 152 -3.93 -23.39 31.99
N LYS A 153 -4.62 -24.54 31.90
CA LYS A 153 -5.28 -25.16 33.06
C LYS A 153 -4.27 -25.55 34.14
N ILE A 154 -3.17 -26.18 33.74
CA ILE A 154 -2.10 -26.62 34.64
C ILE A 154 -1.45 -25.42 35.33
N ILE A 155 -1.16 -24.34 34.59
CA ILE A 155 -0.57 -23.12 35.17
C ILE A 155 -1.50 -22.50 36.23
N ASN A 156 -2.80 -22.43 35.94
CA ASN A 156 -3.78 -21.84 36.86
C ASN A 156 -4.04 -22.67 38.12
N GLU A 157 -3.79 -23.98 38.07
CA GLU A 157 -3.93 -24.88 39.22
C GLU A 157 -2.63 -25.04 40.01
N ALA A 158 -1.48 -24.92 39.33
CA ALA A 158 -0.16 -25.07 39.92
C ALA A 158 0.35 -23.82 40.64
N TYR A 159 -0.06 -22.63 40.20
CA TYR A 159 0.39 -21.37 40.79
C TYR A 159 -0.79 -20.54 41.28
N ASP A 160 -0.58 -19.86 42.41
CA ASP A 160 -1.53 -18.89 42.91
C ASP A 160 -1.74 -17.77 41.89
N LYS A 161 -3.02 -17.46 41.61
CA LYS A 161 -3.38 -16.37 40.68
C LYS A 161 -2.79 -15.05 41.14
N GLU A 162 -2.80 -14.79 42.44
CA GLU A 162 -2.20 -13.60 43.04
C GLU A 162 -0.70 -13.52 42.76
N TYR A 163 0.02 -14.63 42.82
CA TYR A 163 1.45 -14.68 42.48
C TYR A 163 1.68 -14.36 41.00
N ILE A 164 0.89 -14.93 40.10
CA ILE A 164 0.98 -14.63 38.66
C ILE A 164 0.73 -13.13 38.42
N GLU A 165 -0.32 -12.58 39.02
CA GLU A 165 -0.77 -11.20 38.76
C GLU A 165 0.11 -10.13 39.42
N SER A 166 0.65 -10.42 40.61
CA SER A 166 1.47 -9.47 41.39
C SER A 166 2.97 -9.58 41.12
N ILE A 167 3.48 -10.74 40.69
CA ILE A 167 4.92 -10.97 40.52
C ILE A 167 5.27 -11.30 39.06
N ILE A 168 4.61 -12.28 38.43
CA ILE A 168 5.00 -12.70 37.07
C ILE A 168 4.64 -11.64 36.01
N ILE A 169 3.41 -11.13 36.02
CA ILE A 169 2.94 -10.13 35.03
C ILE A 169 3.78 -8.85 35.10
N PRO A 170 4.07 -8.26 36.29
CA PRO A 170 4.89 -7.05 36.37
C PRO A 170 6.32 -7.29 35.92
N HIS A 171 6.89 -8.45 36.25
CA HIS A 171 8.21 -8.86 35.76
C HIS A 171 8.24 -8.91 34.23
N LEU A 172 7.24 -9.54 33.61
CA LEU A 172 7.10 -9.59 32.16
C LEU A 172 6.96 -8.20 31.52
N GLU A 173 6.16 -7.32 32.13
CA GLU A 173 6.02 -5.94 31.67
C GLU A 173 7.35 -5.17 31.75
N PHE A 174 8.10 -5.37 32.83
CA PHE A 174 9.40 -4.74 33.02
C PHE A 174 10.37 -5.18 31.92
N GLU A 175 10.58 -6.48 31.72
CA GLU A 175 11.52 -7.01 30.71
C GLU A 175 11.18 -6.53 29.29
N LEU A 176 9.90 -6.45 28.94
CA LEU A 176 9.46 -5.95 27.64
C LEU A 176 9.66 -4.44 27.47
N ASN A 177 9.52 -3.68 28.54
CA ASN A 177 9.74 -2.24 28.53
C ASN A 177 11.22 -1.90 28.57
N ASP A 178 12.04 -2.71 29.25
CA ASP A 178 13.49 -2.62 29.26
C ASP A 178 14.07 -2.84 27.85
N ILE A 179 13.59 -3.86 27.12
CA ILE A 179 13.94 -4.04 25.70
C ILE A 179 13.58 -2.80 24.85
N ASN A 180 12.47 -2.12 25.15
CA ASN A 180 12.10 -0.91 24.43
C ASN A 180 13.00 0.27 24.84
N LEU A 181 13.38 0.36 26.11
CA LEU A 181 14.29 1.37 26.64
C LEU A 181 15.66 1.24 25.97
N ASP A 182 16.20 0.03 25.87
CA ASP A 182 17.49 -0.21 25.21
C ASP A 182 17.47 0.15 23.72
N LYS A 183 16.35 -0.10 23.04
CA LYS A 183 16.17 0.32 21.64
C LYS A 183 16.20 1.84 21.52
N ILE A 184 15.57 2.55 22.46
CA ILE A 184 15.58 4.01 22.51
C ILE A 184 17.00 4.52 22.83
N ALA A 185 17.66 3.92 23.82
CA ALA A 185 19.03 4.26 24.21
C ALA A 185 20.01 4.07 23.05
N TYR A 186 19.94 2.96 22.33
CA TYR A 186 20.74 2.69 21.13
C TYR A 186 20.47 3.72 20.02
N ASP A 187 19.20 4.02 19.73
CA ASP A 187 18.84 4.99 18.70
C ASP A 187 19.35 6.40 19.05
N ILE A 188 19.39 6.77 20.32
CA ILE A 188 19.82 8.10 20.78
C ILE A 188 21.35 8.20 20.92
N ASN A 189 21.97 7.25 21.61
CA ASN A 189 23.39 7.31 22.00
C ASN A 189 24.34 6.84 20.90
N GLU A 190 24.03 5.71 20.24
CA GLU A 190 24.96 5.09 19.28
C GLU A 190 24.70 5.56 17.85
N LYS A 191 23.42 5.64 17.45
CA LYS A 191 23.05 5.89 16.05
C LYS A 191 22.95 7.37 15.71
N GLY A 192 22.44 8.17 16.64
CA GLY A 192 22.24 9.61 16.45
C GLY A 192 21.12 9.94 15.43
N PRO A 193 21.05 11.20 14.96
CA PRO A 193 20.03 11.62 14.00
C PRO A 193 20.19 10.87 12.67
N TYR A 194 19.06 10.47 12.08
CA TYR A 194 19.07 9.80 10.78
C TYR A 194 19.73 10.68 9.72
N ARG A 195 20.76 10.14 9.05
CA ARG A 195 21.45 10.81 7.94
C ARG A 195 20.70 10.57 6.63
N VAL A 196 20.18 11.64 6.03
CA VAL A 196 19.49 11.61 4.74
C VAL A 196 20.55 11.51 3.65
N VAL A 197 20.63 10.34 3.02
CA VAL A 197 21.60 10.05 1.95
C VAL A 197 20.88 9.90 0.62
N ALA A 198 21.45 10.48 -0.44
CA ALA A 198 21.03 10.23 -1.81
C ALA A 198 21.60 8.89 -2.28
N LYS A 199 20.74 7.99 -2.74
CA LYS A 199 21.11 6.74 -3.41
C LYS A 199 20.65 6.78 -4.86
N GLN A 200 21.22 5.93 -5.70
CA GLN A 200 20.78 5.78 -7.09
C GLN A 200 19.98 4.48 -7.26
N THR A 201 18.93 4.52 -8.09
CA THR A 201 18.20 3.32 -8.52
C THR A 201 18.51 3.02 -9.98
N GLU A 202 18.80 1.76 -10.30
CA GLU A 202 19.01 1.23 -11.65
C GLU A 202 17.74 0.57 -12.23
N ALA A 203 16.57 0.87 -11.66
CA ALA A 203 15.30 0.25 -12.08
C ALA A 203 14.74 0.81 -13.40
N GLY A 204 15.28 1.92 -13.91
CA GLY A 204 14.93 2.53 -15.19
C GLY A 204 16.00 2.29 -16.25
N THR A 205 15.87 2.95 -17.41
CA THR A 205 16.91 2.89 -18.45
C THR A 205 18.18 3.64 -18.07
N VAL A 206 18.04 4.65 -17.19
CA VAL A 206 19.14 5.43 -16.62
C VAL A 206 19.02 5.44 -15.12
N SER A 207 20.14 5.51 -14.42
CA SER A 207 20.16 5.61 -12.97
C SER A 207 19.53 6.93 -12.50
N ILE A 208 18.54 6.84 -11.61
CA ILE A 208 17.85 8.01 -11.05
C ILE A 208 18.23 8.14 -9.57
N PRO A 209 18.71 9.32 -9.13
CA PRO A 209 18.98 9.54 -7.72
C PRO A 209 17.69 9.75 -6.93
N PHE A 210 17.64 9.25 -5.71
CA PHE A 210 16.52 9.40 -4.78
C PHE A 210 17.02 9.51 -3.34
N LEU A 211 16.21 10.15 -2.49
CA LEU A 211 16.55 10.32 -1.08
C LEU A 211 16.03 9.14 -0.24
N MET A 212 16.91 8.64 0.63
CA MET A 212 16.53 7.72 1.68
C MET A 212 15.98 8.50 2.87
N SER A 213 14.76 8.18 3.29
CA SER A 213 14.12 8.81 4.45
C SER A 213 13.52 7.75 5.38
N PRO A 214 13.48 8.00 6.71
CA PRO A 214 12.93 7.06 7.68
C PRO A 214 11.40 7.13 7.75
N PHE A 215 10.80 8.20 7.20
CA PHE A 215 9.35 8.45 7.24
C PHE A 215 8.53 7.39 6.51
N LYS A 216 7.27 7.20 6.91
CA LYS A 216 6.30 6.33 6.22
C LYS A 216 6.02 6.82 4.80
N HIS A 217 5.81 8.12 4.66
CA HIS A 217 5.68 8.78 3.36
C HIS A 217 7.06 9.11 2.82
N LYS A 218 7.47 8.37 1.78
CA LYS A 218 8.79 8.55 1.17
C LYS A 218 8.75 9.73 0.20
N VAL A 219 9.20 10.89 0.69
CA VAL A 219 9.28 12.14 -0.08
C VAL A 219 10.08 11.93 -1.38
N GLY A 220 9.56 12.44 -2.51
CA GLY A 220 10.22 12.38 -3.82
C GLY A 220 10.16 11.03 -4.55
N ARG A 221 9.85 9.91 -3.87
CA ARG A 221 9.83 8.59 -4.54
C ARG A 221 8.72 8.42 -5.57
N VAL A 222 7.61 9.15 -5.42
CA VAL A 222 6.51 9.14 -6.41
C VAL A 222 6.96 9.79 -7.72
N GLU A 223 7.73 10.88 -7.64
CA GLU A 223 8.30 11.58 -8.81
C GLU A 223 9.30 10.67 -9.52
N VAL A 224 10.20 10.03 -8.76
CA VAL A 224 11.15 9.04 -9.28
C VAL A 224 10.42 7.88 -9.95
N ALA A 225 9.40 7.31 -9.30
CA ALA A 225 8.62 6.21 -9.88
C ALA A 225 7.88 6.61 -11.16
N ARG A 226 7.40 7.87 -11.25
CA ARG A 226 6.77 8.40 -12.46
C ARG A 226 7.80 8.54 -13.59
N ALA A 227 9.00 9.05 -13.28
CA ALA A 227 10.08 9.17 -14.25
C ALA A 227 10.52 7.80 -14.78
N ILE A 228 10.72 6.80 -13.91
CA ILE A 228 11.04 5.42 -14.31
C ILE A 228 9.95 4.85 -15.24
N LYS A 229 8.67 5.02 -14.86
CA LYS A 229 7.55 4.54 -15.69
C LYS A 229 7.54 5.20 -17.07
N GLN A 230 7.83 6.50 -17.16
CA GLN A 230 7.91 7.20 -18.44
C GLN A 230 9.09 6.71 -19.28
N GLN A 231 10.26 6.52 -18.69
CA GLN A 231 11.42 5.96 -19.39
C GLN A 231 11.14 4.58 -19.99
N ILE A 232 10.57 3.67 -19.18
CA ILE A 232 10.23 2.32 -19.63
C ILE A 232 9.13 2.38 -20.69
N LEU A 233 8.09 3.21 -20.51
CA LEU A 233 7.01 3.35 -21.48
C LEU A 233 7.56 3.79 -22.85
N TRP A 234 8.35 4.86 -22.90
CA TRP A 234 8.89 5.37 -24.15
C TRP A 234 9.92 4.43 -24.77
N LEU A 235 10.70 3.70 -23.96
CA LEU A 235 11.57 2.63 -24.47
C LEU A 235 10.74 1.53 -25.16
N ARG A 236 9.67 1.07 -24.51
CA ARG A 236 8.79 0.02 -25.06
C ARG A 236 8.14 0.49 -26.36
N ILE A 237 7.61 1.71 -26.40
CA ILE A 237 7.04 2.32 -27.61
C ILE A 237 8.09 2.37 -28.73
N GLN A 238 9.32 2.81 -28.44
CA GLN A 238 10.39 2.89 -29.42
C GLN A 238 10.81 1.51 -29.94
N LYS A 239 10.90 0.50 -29.06
CA LYS A 239 11.21 -0.89 -29.45
C LYS A 239 10.12 -1.47 -30.36
N ILE A 240 8.85 -1.35 -29.96
CA ILE A 240 7.70 -1.87 -30.71
C ILE A 240 7.54 -1.15 -32.06
N TRP A 241 7.67 0.19 -32.08
CA TRP A 241 7.55 0.96 -33.31
C TRP A 241 8.58 0.54 -34.36
N ASN A 242 9.83 0.32 -33.97
CA ASN A 242 10.90 -0.06 -34.87
C ASN A 242 11.05 -1.58 -35.07
N ALA A 243 10.13 -2.38 -34.53
CA ALA A 243 10.18 -3.84 -34.65
C ALA A 243 9.93 -4.27 -36.10
N LYS A 244 10.80 -5.14 -36.63
CA LYS A 244 10.63 -5.79 -37.95
C LYS A 244 9.97 -7.17 -37.84
N GLY A 245 9.78 -7.67 -36.63
CA GLY A 245 9.21 -8.99 -36.32
C GLY A 245 8.69 -9.03 -34.89
N GLU A 246 8.51 -10.23 -34.35
CA GLU A 246 8.05 -10.41 -32.97
C GLU A 246 9.10 -9.90 -31.96
N VAL A 247 8.67 -9.10 -30.99
CA VAL A 247 9.54 -8.57 -29.93
C VAL A 247 9.54 -9.56 -28.76
N GLU A 248 10.66 -10.25 -28.53
CA GLU A 248 10.78 -11.34 -27.52
C GLU A 248 10.37 -10.94 -26.09
N GLU A 249 10.55 -9.67 -25.71
CA GLU A 249 10.23 -9.15 -24.37
C GLU A 249 8.74 -8.78 -24.20
N GLU A 250 7.94 -8.83 -25.26
CA GLU A 250 6.58 -8.29 -25.31
C GLU A 250 5.56 -9.34 -25.80
N ASN A 251 4.38 -9.34 -25.20
CA ASN A 251 3.32 -10.26 -25.63
C ASN A 251 2.56 -9.68 -26.83
N MET A 252 2.75 -10.28 -28.01
CA MET A 252 2.00 -9.93 -29.21
C MET A 252 0.57 -10.51 -29.16
N ALA A 253 -0.43 -9.71 -29.55
CA ALA A 253 -1.80 -10.18 -29.74
C ALA A 253 -1.95 -10.90 -31.10
N LYS A 254 -3.00 -11.70 -31.25
CA LYS A 254 -3.29 -12.42 -32.51
C LYS A 254 -3.37 -11.51 -33.74
N ASP A 255 -3.77 -10.26 -33.54
CA ASP A 255 -3.95 -9.26 -34.61
C ASP A 255 -2.65 -8.48 -34.92
N GLY A 256 -1.49 -8.99 -34.47
CA GLY A 256 -0.17 -8.37 -34.65
C GLY A 256 0.06 -7.09 -33.82
N SER A 257 -0.81 -6.80 -32.85
CA SER A 257 -0.73 -5.60 -32.01
C SER A 257 -0.16 -5.88 -30.62
N TYR A 258 0.47 -4.88 -30.01
CA TYR A 258 1.09 -4.97 -28.69
C TYR A 258 0.29 -4.11 -27.69
N PRO A 259 -0.14 -4.66 -26.53
CA PRO A 259 -0.87 -3.91 -25.53
C PRO A 259 0.07 -3.06 -24.67
N VAL A 260 0.12 -1.75 -24.95
CA VAL A 260 1.01 -0.79 -24.26
C VAL A 260 0.17 0.28 -23.57
N LYS A 261 -0.12 0.08 -22.28
CA LYS A 261 -0.88 1.07 -21.49
C LYS A 261 -0.12 2.40 -21.38
N GLY A 262 -0.77 3.48 -21.80
CA GLY A 262 -0.22 4.82 -21.87
C GLY A 262 0.28 5.22 -23.26
N CYS A 263 0.16 4.35 -24.28
CA CYS A 263 0.52 4.71 -25.66
C CYS A 263 -0.59 5.51 -26.38
N GLN A 264 -1.79 5.62 -25.80
CA GLN A 264 -2.96 6.25 -26.43
C GLN A 264 -3.35 5.57 -27.76
N GLY A 265 -3.00 4.30 -27.92
CA GLY A 265 -3.32 3.48 -29.09
C GLY A 265 -4.80 3.07 -29.15
N PHE A 266 -5.13 2.21 -30.10
CA PHE A 266 -6.50 1.85 -30.40
C PHE A 266 -7.12 0.95 -29.32
N GLY A 267 -8.41 1.15 -29.04
CA GLY A 267 -9.21 0.30 -28.16
C GLY A 267 -9.00 0.48 -26.65
N LEU A 268 -9.82 -0.21 -25.85
CA LEU A 268 -9.82 -0.13 -24.37
C LEU A 268 -8.51 -0.63 -23.72
N GLY A 269 -7.75 -1.46 -24.44
CA GLY A 269 -6.47 -1.99 -24.00
C GLY A 269 -5.27 -1.11 -24.34
N GLU A 270 -5.48 -0.03 -25.12
CA GLU A 270 -4.44 0.77 -25.78
C GLU A 270 -3.40 -0.11 -26.48
N SER A 271 -3.74 -0.58 -27.68
CA SER A 271 -2.83 -1.39 -28.49
C SER A 271 -2.12 -0.56 -29.56
N MET A 272 -0.85 -0.90 -29.77
CA MET A 272 0.03 -0.27 -30.75
C MET A 272 0.51 -1.32 -31.74
N ARG A 273 0.60 -0.97 -33.03
CA ARG A 273 1.22 -1.82 -34.05
C ARG A 273 2.62 -1.30 -34.41
N PRO A 274 3.52 -2.15 -34.92
CA PRO A 274 4.82 -1.71 -35.43
C PRO A 274 4.68 -0.76 -36.62
N LYS A 275 5.73 0.04 -36.89
CA LYS A 275 5.78 0.94 -38.06
C LYS A 275 5.50 0.22 -39.36
N LEU A 276 6.04 -1.00 -39.52
CA LEU A 276 5.90 -1.81 -40.73
C LEU A 276 4.44 -2.04 -41.11
N TYR A 277 3.56 -2.29 -40.14
CA TYR A 277 2.13 -2.45 -40.38
C TYR A 277 1.49 -1.18 -40.98
N TYR A 278 1.83 0.00 -40.46
CA TYR A 278 1.29 1.26 -40.97
C TYR A 278 1.90 1.63 -42.32
N GLN A 279 3.14 1.19 -42.57
CA GLN A 279 3.79 1.36 -43.86
C GLN A 279 3.11 0.52 -44.94
N GLU A 280 2.84 -0.76 -44.69
CA GLU A 280 2.08 -1.63 -45.62
C GLU A 280 0.68 -1.07 -45.91
N LEU A 281 0.02 -0.51 -44.89
CA LEU A 281 -1.30 0.12 -45.05
C LEU A 281 -1.20 1.40 -45.87
N GLY A 282 -0.19 2.24 -45.59
CA GLY A 282 0.10 3.43 -46.38
C GLY A 282 0.31 3.07 -47.84
N GLU A 283 1.31 2.23 -48.14
CA GLU A 283 1.65 1.75 -49.50
C GLU A 283 0.43 1.16 -50.24
N GLY A 284 -0.46 0.45 -49.53
CA GLY A 284 -1.70 -0.08 -50.09
C GLY A 284 -2.70 1.01 -50.52
N GLU A 285 -2.86 2.05 -49.70
CA GLU A 285 -3.69 3.22 -50.03
C GLU A 285 -3.07 4.06 -51.15
N GLU A 286 -1.74 4.26 -51.16
CA GLU A 286 -1.04 4.96 -52.26
C GLU A 286 -1.32 4.26 -53.60
N MET A 287 -1.21 2.92 -53.61
CA MET A 287 -1.50 2.09 -54.78
C MET A 287 -2.98 2.14 -55.18
N TYR A 288 -3.90 2.17 -54.22
CA TYR A 288 -5.33 2.28 -54.50
C TYR A 288 -5.69 3.63 -55.12
N GLU A 289 -5.20 4.74 -54.56
CA GLU A 289 -5.40 6.08 -55.10
C GLU A 289 -4.78 6.23 -56.49
N LEU A 290 -3.59 5.65 -56.70
CA LEU A 290 -2.94 5.58 -58.01
C LEU A 290 -3.84 4.86 -59.04
N PHE A 291 -4.37 3.68 -58.71
CA PHE A 291 -5.26 2.95 -59.62
C PHE A 291 -6.57 3.70 -59.88
N LEU A 292 -7.16 4.32 -58.85
CA LEU A 292 -8.35 5.14 -58.99
C LEU A 292 -8.11 6.32 -59.94
N GLN A 293 -6.94 6.95 -59.86
CA GLN A 293 -6.56 8.03 -60.75
C GLN A 293 -6.28 7.55 -62.18
N LEU A 294 -5.65 6.39 -62.35
CA LEU A 294 -5.49 5.76 -63.66
C LEU A 294 -6.83 5.42 -64.31
N GLU A 295 -7.81 4.91 -63.53
CA GLU A 295 -9.17 4.65 -64.03
C GLU A 295 -9.91 5.95 -64.41
N LYS A 296 -9.79 7.00 -63.59
CA LYS A 296 -10.32 8.34 -63.91
C LYS A 296 -9.55 9.04 -65.03
N GLY A 297 -8.30 8.66 -65.27
CA GLY A 297 -7.46 9.13 -66.36
C GLY A 297 -7.81 8.47 -67.69
N LYS A 298 -8.19 7.18 -67.68
CA LYS A 298 -8.68 6.47 -68.88
C LYS A 298 -9.93 7.09 -69.52
N THR A 299 -10.68 7.92 -68.78
CA THR A 299 -11.84 8.67 -69.31
C THR A 299 -11.49 10.08 -69.82
N ILE A 300 -10.23 10.52 -69.69
CA ILE A 300 -9.76 11.84 -70.10
C ILE A 300 -8.62 11.64 -71.11
N THR A 301 -8.85 12.08 -72.35
CA THR A 301 -8.05 11.83 -73.55
C THR A 301 -6.55 12.13 -73.39
N ASP A 302 -5.75 11.36 -74.15
CA ASP A 302 -4.30 11.11 -74.17
C ASP A 302 -3.28 12.26 -74.08
N GLU A 303 -3.63 13.47 -73.68
CA GLU A 303 -2.67 14.59 -73.68
C GLU A 303 -2.37 15.08 -72.26
N GLN A 304 -1.23 14.59 -71.76
CA GLN A 304 -0.43 15.10 -70.63
C GLN A 304 -1.03 14.96 -69.23
N LYS A 305 -0.69 13.87 -68.54
CA LYS A 305 -0.48 13.89 -67.09
C LYS A 305 0.67 12.95 -66.74
N GLU A 306 1.88 13.50 -66.61
CA GLU A 306 2.86 12.88 -65.72
C GLU A 306 2.19 12.79 -64.35
N LEU A 307 1.89 11.58 -63.88
CA LEU A 307 1.31 11.40 -62.55
C LEU A 307 2.36 11.86 -61.54
N ASP A 308 2.01 12.88 -60.76
CA ASP A 308 2.84 13.29 -59.63
C ASP A 308 2.71 12.25 -58.51
N LEU A 309 3.66 11.30 -58.50
CA LEU A 309 3.73 10.24 -57.50
C LEU A 309 3.96 10.78 -56.08
N THR A 310 4.45 12.02 -55.94
CA THR A 310 4.68 12.64 -54.62
C THR A 310 3.39 13.12 -53.96
N ALA A 311 2.31 13.27 -54.73
CA ALA A 311 0.99 13.63 -54.21
C ALA A 311 0.32 12.52 -53.40
N PHE A 312 0.79 11.26 -53.52
CA PHE A 312 0.24 10.08 -52.84
C PHE A 312 1.10 9.60 -51.67
N ASP A 313 2.02 10.40 -51.14
CA ASP A 313 2.95 9.97 -50.09
C ASP A 313 2.29 9.94 -48.69
N TRP A 314 1.58 8.85 -48.42
CA TRP A 314 1.01 8.49 -47.12
C TRP A 314 2.08 8.00 -46.15
N THR A 315 3.27 7.61 -46.61
CA THR A 315 4.37 7.13 -45.74
C THR A 315 5.17 8.25 -45.06
N SER A 316 5.14 9.47 -45.59
CA SER A 316 5.86 10.65 -45.06
C SER A 316 5.55 10.95 -43.59
N GLU A 317 4.29 10.77 -43.16
CA GLU A 317 3.84 11.00 -41.79
C GLU A 317 4.50 10.03 -40.79
N LEU A 318 4.81 8.80 -41.22
CA LEU A 318 5.46 7.79 -40.38
C LEU A 318 6.87 8.22 -39.97
N MET A 319 7.55 8.99 -40.81
CA MET A 319 8.87 9.55 -40.48
C MET A 319 8.76 10.65 -39.43
N GLN A 320 7.70 11.46 -39.45
CA GLN A 320 7.43 12.45 -38.41
C GLN A 320 7.14 11.78 -37.07
N VAL A 321 6.32 10.73 -37.06
CA VAL A 321 6.00 9.94 -35.86
C VAL A 321 7.27 9.30 -35.28
N THR A 322 8.15 8.77 -36.13
CA THR A 322 9.43 8.19 -35.71
C THR A 322 10.31 9.24 -35.00
N LYS A 323 10.41 10.46 -35.56
CA LYS A 323 11.14 11.58 -34.95
C LYS A 323 10.51 12.00 -33.61
N TYR A 324 9.18 12.03 -33.54
CA TYR A 324 8.44 12.37 -32.33
C TYR A 324 8.72 11.36 -31.19
N ILE A 325 8.64 10.06 -31.48
CA ILE A 325 8.91 9.00 -30.49
C ILE A 325 10.35 9.10 -29.97
N ALA A 326 11.33 9.30 -30.87
CA ALA A 326 12.74 9.47 -30.49
C ALA A 326 12.95 10.71 -29.59
N SER A 327 12.33 11.83 -29.93
CA SER A 327 12.39 13.07 -29.13
C SER A 327 11.78 12.86 -27.75
N LYS A 328 10.61 12.21 -27.66
CA LYS A 328 9.95 11.91 -26.37
C LYS A 328 10.77 10.96 -25.50
N TYR A 329 11.40 9.96 -26.09
CA TYR A 329 12.33 9.08 -25.37
C TYR A 329 13.53 9.86 -24.82
N GLN A 330 14.18 10.70 -25.63
CA GLN A 330 15.29 11.55 -25.17
C GLN A 330 14.88 12.50 -24.04
N GLN A 331 13.69 13.11 -24.13
CA GLN A 331 13.14 13.95 -23.05
C GLN A 331 12.94 13.15 -21.75
N ALA A 332 12.41 11.92 -21.83
CA ALA A 332 12.21 11.06 -20.66
C ALA A 332 13.54 10.62 -20.02
N VAL A 333 14.57 10.42 -20.84
CA VAL A 333 15.94 10.07 -20.40
C VAL A 333 16.66 11.29 -19.78
N ALA A 334 16.43 12.50 -20.29
CA ALA A 334 17.06 13.74 -19.81
C ALA A 334 16.37 14.35 -18.56
N MET A 335 15.10 14.04 -18.33
CA MET A 335 14.32 14.55 -17.18
C MET A 335 14.85 14.25 -15.76
N PRO A 336 15.59 13.18 -15.44
CA PRO A 336 15.86 12.81 -14.05
C PRO A 336 16.99 13.60 -13.35
N LYS A 337 17.45 14.74 -13.90
CA LYS A 337 18.37 15.65 -13.19
C LYS A 337 17.63 16.44 -12.11
N PHE A 338 17.12 15.76 -11.10
CA PHE A 338 16.51 16.39 -9.95
C PHE A 338 17.58 17.06 -9.07
N ASP A 339 17.44 18.36 -8.79
CA ASP A 339 18.20 19.00 -7.72
C ASP A 339 17.68 18.47 -6.36
N LEU A 340 18.37 17.45 -5.84
CA LEU A 340 18.03 16.83 -4.57
C LEU A 340 18.67 17.54 -3.37
N MET A 341 19.62 18.46 -3.58
CA MET A 341 20.41 19.05 -2.49
C MET A 341 19.52 19.85 -1.54
N LYS A 342 18.66 20.73 -2.09
CA LYS A 342 17.70 21.51 -1.29
C LYS A 342 16.70 20.62 -0.55
N LYS A 343 16.22 19.55 -1.18
CA LYS A 343 15.30 18.58 -0.56
C LYS A 343 16.00 17.79 0.56
N GLN A 344 17.26 17.42 0.36
CA GLN A 344 18.08 16.71 1.34
C GLN A 344 18.34 17.56 2.58
N GLN A 345 18.74 18.82 2.41
CA GLN A 345 19.00 19.75 3.52
C GLN A 345 17.75 19.93 4.39
N ARG A 346 16.59 20.19 3.78
CA ARG A 346 15.31 20.33 4.49
C ARG A 346 14.95 19.06 5.28
N LEU A 347 15.09 17.88 4.66
CA LEU A 347 14.82 16.61 5.34
C LEU A 347 15.81 16.35 6.48
N GLN A 348 17.08 16.72 6.32
CA GLN A 348 18.09 16.57 7.36
C GLN A 348 17.78 17.46 8.57
N GLU A 349 17.35 18.71 8.34
CA GLU A 349 16.91 19.60 9.42
C GLU A 349 15.69 19.04 10.17
N GLU A 350 14.72 18.47 9.46
CA GLU A 350 13.57 17.81 10.09
C GLU A 350 14.00 16.60 10.93
N CYS A 351 14.88 15.74 10.41
CA CYS A 351 15.44 14.61 11.15
C CYS A 351 16.20 15.07 12.40
N ASN A 352 17.01 16.13 12.29
CA ASN A 352 17.75 16.69 13.42
C ASN A 352 16.81 17.27 14.50
N LYS A 353 15.74 17.97 14.08
CA LYS A 353 14.72 18.51 14.99
C LYS A 353 13.98 17.40 15.73
N LEU A 354 13.64 16.31 15.05
CA LEU A 354 12.99 15.15 15.66
C LEU A 354 13.92 14.46 16.66
N TYR A 355 15.17 14.22 16.29
CA TYR A 355 16.17 13.64 17.16
C TYR A 355 16.35 14.46 18.45
N LYS A 356 16.51 15.80 18.34
CA LYS A 356 16.60 16.67 19.52
C LYS A 356 15.40 16.55 20.45
N ARG A 357 14.19 16.44 19.91
CA ARG A 357 12.97 16.25 20.71
C ARG A 357 12.93 14.89 21.39
N GLU A 358 13.44 13.85 20.75
CA GLU A 358 13.52 12.50 21.33
C GLU A 358 14.61 12.42 22.40
N ALA A 359 15.78 13.03 22.17
CA ALA A 359 16.86 13.15 23.15
C ALA A 359 16.39 13.85 24.43
N VAL A 360 15.74 15.03 24.33
CA VAL A 360 15.22 15.74 25.51
C VAL A 360 14.21 14.91 26.30
N LYS A 361 13.35 14.14 25.63
CA LYS A 361 12.41 13.24 26.31
C LYS A 361 13.11 12.09 27.02
N PHE A 362 14.16 11.56 26.40
CA PHE A 362 14.93 10.47 26.96
C PHE A 362 15.77 10.94 28.15
N ASP A 363 16.37 12.14 28.08
CA ASP A 363 17.07 12.75 29.21
C ASP A 363 16.11 12.99 30.39
N HIS A 364 14.90 13.48 30.12
CA HIS A 364 13.87 13.65 31.14
C HIS A 364 13.45 12.31 31.76
N LEU A 365 13.24 11.28 30.93
CA LEU A 365 12.96 9.93 31.40
C LEU A 365 14.08 9.40 32.29
N LEU A 366 15.35 9.55 31.89
CA LEU A 366 16.49 9.09 32.68
C LEU A 366 16.54 9.77 34.05
N ALA A 367 16.27 11.08 34.11
CA ALA A 367 16.18 11.81 35.38
C ALA A 367 15.05 11.28 36.28
N GLU A 368 13.87 10.98 35.72
CA GLU A 368 12.77 10.36 36.47
C GLU A 368 13.14 8.95 36.96
N LEU A 369 13.72 8.11 36.10
CA LEU A 369 14.11 6.74 36.45
C LEU A 369 15.18 6.72 37.56
N GLN A 370 16.14 7.65 37.53
CA GLN A 370 17.15 7.81 38.58
C GLN A 370 16.54 8.33 39.89
N LYS A 371 15.64 9.30 39.83
CA LYS A 371 14.98 9.87 41.01
C LYS A 371 14.15 8.81 41.75
N HIS A 372 13.46 7.95 41.01
CA HIS A 372 12.55 6.95 41.57
C HIS A 372 13.18 5.57 41.79
N ASN A 373 14.44 5.36 41.37
CA ASN A 373 15.12 4.06 41.44
C ASN A 373 14.22 2.92 40.96
N VAL A 374 13.87 2.93 39.68
CA VAL A 374 12.90 1.99 39.11
C VAL A 374 13.49 0.58 38.99
N PHE A 375 12.85 -0.39 39.65
CA PHE A 375 13.18 -1.82 39.59
C PHE A 375 12.01 -2.64 39.05
N LYS A 376 12.19 -3.96 38.93
CA LYS A 376 11.18 -4.93 38.42
C LYS A 376 9.83 -4.82 39.11
N HIS A 377 9.85 -4.58 40.42
CA HIS A 377 8.65 -4.42 41.27
C HIS A 377 8.57 -3.03 41.88
N SER A 378 8.87 -1.99 41.11
CA SER A 378 8.83 -0.60 41.57
C SER A 378 7.44 -0.20 42.09
N GLU A 379 6.37 -0.89 41.67
CA GLU A 379 5.01 -0.68 42.18
C GLU A 379 4.84 -0.89 43.69
N ILE A 380 5.75 -1.63 44.33
CA ILE A 380 5.72 -1.91 45.78
C ILE A 380 6.46 -0.82 46.56
N VAL A 381 7.53 -0.26 45.96
CA VAL A 381 8.50 0.60 46.65
C VAL A 381 8.33 2.08 46.30
N CYS A 382 7.78 2.41 45.13
CA CYS A 382 7.57 3.79 44.68
C CYS A 382 6.22 4.33 45.16
N PRO A 383 6.18 5.33 46.07
CA PRO A 383 4.96 5.80 46.72
C PRO A 383 4.17 6.82 45.89
N GLU A 384 4.62 7.20 44.69
CA GLU A 384 3.78 8.00 43.79
C GLU A 384 2.62 7.15 43.30
N ILE A 385 1.48 7.28 43.98
CA ILE A 385 0.22 6.63 43.63
C ILE A 385 -0.03 6.93 42.15
N GLY A 386 0.03 5.90 41.30
CA GLY A 386 -0.27 6.05 39.89
C GLY A 386 -1.68 6.58 39.74
N SER A 387 -1.83 7.80 39.21
CA SER A 387 -3.12 8.44 39.03
C SER A 387 -3.90 7.84 37.85
N THR A 388 -3.92 6.52 37.68
CA THR A 388 -4.90 5.90 36.79
C THR A 388 -6.25 5.91 37.48
N THR A 389 -6.92 7.06 37.41
CA THR A 389 -8.32 7.16 37.79
C THR A 389 -9.15 6.27 36.86
N ARG A 390 -10.25 5.71 37.37
CA ARG A 390 -11.21 4.93 36.57
C ARG A 390 -11.67 5.67 35.29
N LEU A 391 -11.61 7.00 35.31
CA LEU A 391 -11.90 7.88 34.18
C LEU A 391 -10.86 7.80 33.04
N ASP A 392 -9.60 7.52 33.32
CA ASP A 392 -8.56 7.34 32.29
C ASP A 392 -8.69 5.99 31.57
N LEU A 393 -9.19 4.96 32.27
CA LEU A 393 -9.54 3.66 31.66
C LEU A 393 -10.69 3.79 30.64
N LEU A 394 -11.60 4.74 30.86
CA LEU A 394 -12.72 5.04 29.96
C LEU A 394 -12.30 5.86 28.72
N LYS A 395 -11.20 6.62 28.81
CA LYS A 395 -10.64 7.41 27.69
C LYS A 395 -9.66 6.61 26.82
N THR A 396 -9.17 5.47 27.31
CA THR A 396 -8.26 4.62 26.53
C THR A 396 -8.98 3.97 25.33
N PRO A 397 -8.36 3.97 24.14
CA PRO A 397 -8.95 3.32 22.95
C PRO A 397 -9.17 1.82 23.22
N ALA A 398 -10.17 1.22 22.56
CA ALA A 398 -10.60 -0.19 22.68
C ALA A 398 -9.56 -1.27 22.29
N LYS A 399 -8.26 -0.95 22.37
CA LYS A 399 -7.09 -1.82 22.17
C LYS A 399 -6.52 -2.35 23.48
N TYR A 400 -7.16 -2.02 24.61
CA TYR A 400 -6.64 -2.23 25.96
C TYR A 400 -7.63 -3.05 26.78
N PHE A 401 -7.08 -3.92 27.65
CA PHE A 401 -7.83 -4.54 28.72
C PHE A 401 -7.54 -3.82 30.05
N PRO A 402 -8.51 -3.12 30.66
CA PRO A 402 -8.34 -2.59 32.00
C PRO A 402 -8.14 -3.71 33.01
N ALA A 403 -6.96 -3.79 33.61
CA ALA A 403 -6.77 -4.48 34.88
C ALA A 403 -7.35 -3.56 35.97
N GLU A 404 -8.43 -3.99 36.62
CA GLU A 404 -9.10 -3.23 37.68
C GLU A 404 -8.19 -3.06 38.91
N ASP A 405 -7.17 -3.92 39.08
CA ASP A 405 -6.26 -3.98 40.24
C ASP A 405 -5.15 -2.90 40.29
N ARG A 406 -5.14 -1.94 39.36
CA ARG A 406 -4.05 -0.92 39.31
C ARG A 406 -4.33 0.33 40.14
N VAL A 407 -5.54 0.50 40.67
CA VAL A 407 -5.88 1.69 41.45
C VAL A 407 -5.19 1.61 42.81
N GLY A 408 -4.27 2.55 43.09
CA GLY A 408 -3.57 2.65 44.39
C GLY A 408 -2.19 1.98 44.46
N ARG A 409 -1.68 1.39 43.37
CA ARG A 409 -0.31 0.83 43.32
C ARG A 409 0.70 1.88 42.81
N GLY A 410 1.97 1.72 43.17
CA GLY A 410 3.06 2.59 42.69
C GLY A 410 3.28 2.51 41.18
N GLN A 411 4.05 3.45 40.63
CA GLN A 411 4.36 3.50 39.19
C GLN A 411 5.35 2.40 38.75
N ARG A 412 5.12 1.83 37.57
CA ARG A 412 6.03 0.90 36.89
C ARG A 412 6.85 1.59 35.81
N LEU A 413 7.93 0.95 35.33
CA LEU A 413 8.69 1.42 34.15
C LEU A 413 7.79 1.78 32.95
N GLY A 414 6.76 0.97 32.70
CA GLY A 414 5.79 1.23 31.63
C GLY A 414 5.02 2.55 31.79
N ASP A 415 4.80 3.01 33.03
CA ASP A 415 4.08 4.25 33.33
C ASP A 415 4.98 5.47 33.13
N PHE A 416 6.26 5.40 33.52
CA PHE A 416 7.28 6.41 33.21
C PHE A 416 7.51 6.54 31.69
N LEU A 417 7.50 5.42 30.95
CA LEU A 417 7.55 5.48 29.49
C LEU A 417 6.31 6.15 28.91
N LYS A 418 5.14 5.90 29.50
CA LYS A 418 3.86 6.46 29.04
C LYS A 418 3.76 7.96 29.33
N SER A 419 4.18 8.43 30.51
CA SER A 419 4.20 9.86 30.87
C SER A 419 5.06 10.66 29.88
N ASN A 420 6.20 10.10 29.48
CA ASN A 420 7.12 10.70 28.50
C ASN A 420 6.70 10.49 27.03
N LYS A 421 5.52 9.91 26.77
CA LYS A 421 4.96 9.63 25.43
C LYS A 421 5.86 8.72 24.58
N LEU A 422 6.58 7.80 25.22
CA LEU A 422 7.40 6.77 24.58
C LEU A 422 6.58 5.50 24.39
N LYS A 423 7.12 4.55 23.61
CA LYS A 423 6.46 3.27 23.37
C LYS A 423 6.57 2.43 24.64
N CYS A 424 5.43 2.19 25.27
CA CYS A 424 5.31 1.27 26.41
C CYS A 424 4.52 0.02 26.01
N TYR A 425 4.81 -1.08 26.70
CA TYR A 425 3.98 -2.27 26.74
C TYR A 425 3.30 -2.33 28.10
N GLN A 426 1.99 -2.59 28.08
CA GLN A 426 1.24 -3.01 29.25
C GLN A 426 0.55 -4.32 28.90
N PHE A 427 0.43 -5.20 29.87
CA PHE A 427 -0.25 -6.47 29.75
C PHE A 427 -1.70 -6.25 29.26
N GLY A 428 -2.12 -7.05 28.28
CA GLY A 428 -3.42 -6.87 27.61
C GLY A 428 -3.42 -5.88 26.42
N TYR A 429 -2.29 -5.30 26.01
CA TYR A 429 -2.19 -4.60 24.72
C TYR A 429 -2.14 -5.58 23.53
N GLU A 430 -2.83 -5.24 22.44
CA GLU A 430 -2.71 -5.95 21.15
C GLU A 430 -1.26 -5.85 20.63
N LYS A 431 -0.46 -6.91 20.84
CA LYS A 431 0.91 -6.96 20.32
C LYS A 431 0.87 -7.30 18.83
N ARG A 432 1.27 -6.34 17.99
CA ARG A 432 1.34 -6.51 16.52
C ARG A 432 2.59 -7.24 16.02
N LYS A 433 3.59 -7.47 16.90
CA LYS A 433 4.82 -8.18 16.55
C LYS A 433 4.66 -9.67 16.85
N ASN A 434 5.28 -10.53 16.03
CA ASN A 434 5.33 -11.97 16.27
C ASN A 434 5.88 -12.25 17.67
N ILE A 435 5.07 -12.91 18.51
CA ILE A 435 5.41 -13.28 19.89
C ILE A 435 6.75 -14.03 19.94
N LYS A 436 7.01 -14.92 18.97
CA LYS A 436 8.27 -15.66 18.81
C LYS A 436 9.53 -14.78 18.72
N GLN A 437 9.47 -13.65 18.02
CA GLN A 437 10.64 -12.75 17.88
C GLN A 437 10.97 -12.06 19.20
N VAL A 438 9.94 -11.69 19.96
CA VAL A 438 10.11 -11.05 21.26
C VAL A 438 10.66 -12.04 22.28
N LEU A 439 10.18 -13.28 22.27
CA LEU A 439 10.71 -14.34 23.12
C LEU A 439 12.17 -14.67 22.80
N ALA A 440 12.55 -14.68 21.52
CA ALA A 440 13.94 -14.87 21.13
C ALA A 440 14.85 -13.72 21.57
N GLU A 441 14.33 -12.48 21.69
CA GLU A 441 15.07 -11.36 22.27
C GLU A 441 15.20 -11.53 23.80
N LEU A 442 14.15 -12.00 24.48
CA LEU A 442 14.17 -12.27 25.92
C LEU A 442 15.11 -13.41 26.29
N SER A 443 15.12 -14.51 25.54
CA SER A 443 15.96 -15.69 25.78
C SER A 443 17.44 -15.48 25.51
N ARG A 444 17.82 -14.40 24.81
CA ARG A 444 19.22 -14.03 24.58
C ARG A 444 19.83 -13.24 25.74
N ARG A 445 19.00 -12.77 26.67
CA ARG A 445 19.41 -11.94 27.83
C ARG A 445 19.48 -12.73 29.13
N SER A 446 18.65 -13.76 29.27
CA SER A 446 18.79 -14.81 30.29
C SER A 446 20.06 -15.61 30.02
#